data_AF-A0A327Y794-F1
#
_entry.id   AF-A0A327Y794-F1
#
_cell.length_a   1.000
_cell.length_b   1.000
_cell.length_c   1.000
_cell.angle_alpha   90.00
_cell.angle_beta   90.00
_cell.angle_gamma   90.00
#
_symmetry.space_group_name_H-M   'P 1'
#
loop_
_entity.id
_entity.type
_entity.pdbx_description
1 polymer ?
#
loop_
_entity_poly.entity_id
_entity_poly.type
_entity_poly.pdbx_seq_one_letter_code
_entity_poly.pdbx_strand_id
1 'polypeptide(L)'
;MLTVSISYHAKKDLHEIFSLLQGTATDNGWKVSLKDRKNDVYIVHEKSKQQLIFSFANHLSFEQYQQIHRLITSIQHYIEGTVDDSNSLLGYLADGRGAYIVTNWNEWAHFIMSAKLKSLEGRKVSVYDDKETELASGLLLDYKLDEAGCIYECTLITSFGERTFRNQHLHIESTNEW
;
A
#
# COMPACT_ATOMS: atom_id res chain seq x y z
N MET A 1 -3.89 -5.53 16.54
CA MET A 1 -4.28 -4.19 16.05
C MET A 1 -3.02 -3.32 16.02
N LEU A 2 -2.80 -2.60 14.93
CA LEU A 2 -1.67 -1.69 14.74
C LEU A 2 -2.17 -0.24 14.88
N THR A 3 -1.28 0.65 15.34
CA THR A 3 -1.62 2.06 15.51
C THR A 3 -0.51 2.98 15.03
N VAL A 4 -0.91 4.12 14.47
CA VAL A 4 -0.03 5.22 14.08
C VAL A 4 -0.62 6.49 14.59
N SER A 5 0.23 7.46 14.92
CA SER A 5 -0.23 8.79 15.23
C SER A 5 0.46 9.86 14.41
N ILE A 6 -0.28 10.94 14.13
CA ILE A 6 0.27 12.15 13.52
C ILE A 6 -0.02 13.31 14.45
N SER A 7 1.04 13.90 15.00
CA SER A 7 0.98 15.10 15.82
C SER A 7 1.17 16.34 14.94
N TYR A 8 0.38 17.38 15.16
CA TYR A 8 0.43 18.58 14.33
C TYR A 8 0.40 19.86 15.19
N HIS A 9 1.12 20.90 14.75
CA HIS A 9 1.36 22.10 15.57
C HIS A 9 0.37 23.24 15.31
N ALA A 10 -0.09 23.42 14.07
CA ALA A 10 -1.04 24.46 13.71
C ALA A 10 -2.49 23.98 13.90
N LYS A 11 -3.39 24.87 14.33
CA LYS A 11 -4.84 24.65 14.17
C LYS A 11 -5.17 24.66 12.67
N LYS A 12 -4.94 23.55 11.97
CA LYS A 12 -5.49 23.33 10.64
C LYS A 12 -6.93 22.86 10.79
N ASP A 13 -7.79 23.34 9.91
CA ASP A 13 -9.14 22.80 9.82
C ASP A 13 -9.06 21.39 9.21
N LEU A 14 -9.20 20.37 10.06
CA LEU A 14 -9.16 18.98 9.61
C LEU A 14 -10.45 18.58 8.89
N HIS A 15 -11.49 19.43 8.91
CA HIS A 15 -12.76 19.15 8.26
C HIS A 15 -12.61 19.01 6.74
N GLU A 16 -11.67 19.75 6.12
CA GLU A 16 -11.32 19.61 4.70
C GLU A 16 -10.63 18.28 4.40
N ILE A 17 -9.78 17.78 5.30
CA ILE A 17 -9.13 16.48 5.12
C ILE A 17 -10.19 15.40 5.14
N PHE A 18 -11.06 15.45 6.13
CA PHE A 18 -12.08 14.44 6.32
C PHE A 18 -13.15 14.44 5.23
N SER A 19 -13.39 15.56 4.56
CA SER A 19 -14.25 15.60 3.37
C SER A 19 -13.58 15.03 2.11
N LEU A 20 -12.24 15.05 2.05
CA LEU A 20 -11.46 14.42 0.97
C LEU A 20 -11.30 12.91 1.18
N LEU A 21 -11.42 12.42 2.42
CA LEU A 21 -11.43 10.99 2.70
C LEU A 21 -12.74 10.37 2.18
N GLN A 22 -12.64 9.29 1.40
CA GLN A 22 -13.77 8.43 1.04
C GLN A 22 -14.22 7.58 2.25
N GLY A 23 -14.48 8.25 3.38
CA GLY A 23 -14.80 7.64 4.66
C GLY A 23 -16.19 8.01 5.16
N THR A 24 -16.57 7.36 6.26
CA THR A 24 -17.80 7.64 7.00
C THR A 24 -17.43 8.28 8.33
N ALA A 25 -18.12 9.37 8.68
CA ALA A 25 -17.97 9.99 9.99
C ALA A 25 -18.51 9.02 11.07
N THR A 26 -17.87 9.05 12.23
CA THR A 26 -18.22 8.29 13.44
C THR A 26 -18.30 9.25 14.62
N ASP A 27 -18.78 8.79 15.78
CA ASP A 27 -18.99 9.63 16.96
C ASP A 27 -17.73 10.40 17.42
N ASN A 28 -16.54 9.84 17.19
CA ASN A 28 -15.26 10.40 17.64
C ASN A 28 -14.20 10.52 16.53
N GLY A 29 -14.57 10.38 15.26
CA GLY A 29 -13.59 10.30 14.19
C GLY A 29 -14.15 9.88 12.83
N TRP A 30 -13.32 9.21 12.04
CA TRP A 30 -13.65 8.74 10.70
C TRP A 30 -13.30 7.27 10.51
N LYS A 31 -14.04 6.62 9.61
CA LYS A 31 -13.80 5.24 9.19
C LYS A 31 -13.63 5.18 7.68
N VAL A 32 -12.49 4.68 7.21
CA VAL A 32 -12.17 4.55 5.78
C VAL A 32 -12.10 3.07 5.42
N SER A 33 -12.93 2.62 4.48
CA SER A 33 -12.91 1.23 4.03
C SER A 33 -11.78 0.96 3.03
N LEU A 34 -11.10 -0.17 3.22
CA LEU A 34 -10.05 -0.64 2.33
C LEU A 34 -10.64 -1.31 1.07
N LYS A 35 -9.81 -1.59 0.05
CA LYS A 35 -10.22 -2.10 -1.27
C LYS A 35 -11.23 -3.26 -1.22
N ASP A 36 -11.07 -4.18 -0.29
CA ASP A 36 -11.90 -5.39 -0.15
C ASP A 36 -13.24 -5.15 0.59
N ARG A 37 -13.45 -3.95 1.15
CA ARG A 37 -14.57 -3.56 2.01
C ARG A 37 -14.81 -4.47 3.22
N LYS A 38 -13.84 -5.31 3.57
CA LYS A 38 -13.90 -6.19 4.75
C LYS A 38 -13.10 -5.62 5.92
N ASN A 39 -12.14 -4.76 5.61
CA ASN A 39 -11.27 -4.13 6.57
C ASN A 39 -11.41 -2.61 6.50
N ASP A 40 -11.32 -1.96 7.65
CA ASP A 40 -11.46 -0.52 7.80
C ASP A 40 -10.21 0.05 8.52
N VAL A 41 -9.93 1.32 8.25
CA VAL A 41 -9.04 2.17 9.03
C VAL A 41 -9.88 3.12 9.86
N TYR A 42 -9.67 3.13 11.16
CA TYR A 42 -10.31 4.06 12.08
C TYR A 42 -9.36 5.22 12.38
N ILE A 43 -9.86 6.44 12.29
CA ILE A 43 -9.11 7.68 12.48
C ILE A 43 -9.79 8.47 13.59
N VAL A 44 -9.14 8.60 14.74
CA VAL A 44 -9.65 9.36 15.89
C VAL A 44 -8.94 10.70 15.96
N HIS A 45 -9.70 11.77 16.20
CA HIS A 45 -9.14 13.12 16.38
C HIS A 45 -9.05 13.49 17.87
N GLU A 46 -7.85 13.32 18.45
CA GLU A 46 -7.57 13.77 19.82
C GLU A 46 -7.26 15.27 19.85
N LYS A 47 -8.32 16.09 19.83
CA LYS A 47 -8.23 17.56 19.80
C LYS A 47 -7.37 18.15 20.91
N SER A 48 -7.43 17.60 22.12
CA SER A 48 -6.69 18.10 23.29
C SER A 48 -5.17 17.90 23.17
N LYS A 49 -4.74 16.90 22.40
CA LYS A 49 -3.32 16.60 22.15
C LYS A 49 -2.84 17.02 20.77
N GLN A 50 -3.73 17.61 19.96
CA GLN A 50 -3.46 17.95 18.56
C GLN A 50 -2.90 16.75 17.78
N GLN A 51 -3.60 15.62 17.87
CA GLN A 51 -3.14 14.35 17.34
C GLN A 51 -4.25 13.65 16.56
N LEU A 52 -3.89 13.02 15.44
CA LEU A 52 -4.71 12.05 14.74
C LEU A 52 -4.17 10.65 15.05
N ILE A 53 -5.06 9.72 15.40
CA ILE A 53 -4.71 8.33 15.69
C ILE A 53 -5.37 7.42 14.68
N PHE A 54 -4.55 6.66 13.96
CA PHE A 54 -4.96 5.66 12.98
C PHE A 54 -4.90 4.28 13.62
N SER A 55 -5.95 3.48 13.47
CA SER A 55 -6.02 2.11 13.96
C SER A 55 -6.48 1.17 12.85
N PHE A 56 -5.76 0.06 12.65
CA PHE A 56 -6.04 -0.92 11.59
C PHE A 56 -5.58 -2.33 12.00
N ALA A 57 -6.02 -3.34 11.24
CA ALA A 57 -5.68 -4.74 11.53
C ALA A 57 -4.20 -5.07 11.21
N ASN A 58 -3.66 -6.09 11.88
CA ASN A 58 -2.27 -6.58 11.74
C ASN A 58 -2.12 -7.75 10.75
N HIS A 59 -3.20 -8.13 10.06
CA HIS A 59 -3.22 -9.25 9.10
C HIS A 59 -3.88 -8.81 7.80
N LEU A 60 -3.37 -7.72 7.23
CA LEU A 60 -3.86 -7.15 5.97
C LEU A 60 -3.01 -7.62 4.79
N SER A 61 -3.57 -7.55 3.59
CA SER A 61 -2.80 -7.77 2.36
C SER A 61 -1.79 -6.64 2.14
N PHE A 62 -0.78 -6.90 1.31
CA PHE A 62 0.19 -5.88 0.93
C PHE A 62 -0.47 -4.63 0.31
N GLU A 63 -1.46 -4.84 -0.56
CA GLU A 63 -2.21 -3.75 -1.20
C GLU A 63 -3.00 -2.91 -0.18
N GLN A 64 -3.54 -3.55 0.85
CA GLN A 64 -4.22 -2.87 1.96
C GLN A 64 -3.23 -2.03 2.78
N TYR A 65 -2.05 -2.57 3.11
CA TYR A 65 -1.00 -1.77 3.75
C TYR A 65 -0.56 -0.60 2.88
N GLN A 66 -0.44 -0.80 1.57
CA GLN A 66 -0.09 0.27 0.64
C GLN A 66 -1.14 1.39 0.62
N GLN A 67 -2.44 1.05 0.69
CA GLN A 67 -3.51 2.04 0.83
C GLN A 67 -3.39 2.83 2.14
N ILE A 68 -3.13 2.13 3.26
CA ILE A 68 -2.97 2.75 4.57
C ILE A 68 -1.75 3.67 4.59
N HIS A 69 -0.62 3.21 4.07
CA HIS A 69 0.61 4.01 3.95
C HIS A 69 0.33 5.31 3.20
N ARG A 70 -0.27 5.22 1.99
CA ARG A 70 -0.61 6.39 1.17
C ARG A 70 -1.57 7.35 1.88
N LEU A 71 -2.56 6.81 2.58
CA LEU A 71 -3.51 7.60 3.37
C LEU A 71 -2.78 8.39 4.47
N ILE A 72 -1.95 7.72 5.26
CA ILE A 72 -1.21 8.34 6.38
C ILE A 72 -0.24 9.40 5.88
N THR A 73 0.56 9.09 4.86
CA THR A 73 1.56 10.04 4.31
C THR A 73 0.91 11.24 3.63
N SER A 74 -0.22 11.04 2.94
CA SER A 74 -0.98 12.16 2.36
C SER A 74 -1.52 13.11 3.44
N ILE A 75 -2.08 12.55 4.52
CA ILE A 75 -2.57 13.36 5.65
C ILE A 75 -1.41 14.06 6.35
N GLN A 76 -0.32 13.33 6.64
CA GLN A 76 0.89 13.88 7.23
C GLN A 76 1.38 15.09 6.43
N HIS A 77 1.50 14.96 5.11
CA HIS A 77 1.99 16.02 4.24
C HIS A 77 1.05 17.22 4.27
N TYR A 78 -0.27 17.00 4.16
CA TYR A 78 -1.25 18.07 4.19
C TYR A 78 -1.25 18.83 5.52
N ILE A 79 -1.13 18.14 6.67
CA ILE A 79 -1.10 18.81 7.98
C ILE A 79 0.27 19.27 8.44
N GLU A 80 1.32 18.95 7.67
CA GLU A 80 2.72 19.15 8.05
C GLU A 80 3.01 18.54 9.43
N GLY A 81 2.49 17.32 9.64
CA GLY A 81 2.55 16.62 10.91
C GLY A 81 3.80 15.76 11.08
N THR A 82 4.11 15.42 12.32
CA THR A 82 5.13 14.42 12.67
C THR A 82 4.46 13.08 12.91
N VAL A 83 4.94 12.04 12.24
CA VAL A 83 4.46 10.66 12.38
C VAL A 83 5.19 9.95 13.51
N ASP A 84 4.43 9.25 14.36
CA ASP A 84 4.93 8.17 15.21
C ASP A 84 4.20 6.89 14.82
N ASP A 85 4.95 5.97 14.19
CA ASP A 85 4.46 4.69 13.72
C ASP A 85 5.11 3.50 14.45
N SER A 86 5.70 3.73 15.63
CA SER A 86 6.38 2.72 16.45
C SER A 86 5.51 1.51 16.82
N ASN A 87 4.18 1.68 16.86
CA ASN A 87 3.19 0.63 17.13
C ASN A 87 2.61 -0.01 15.85
N SER A 88 3.32 0.07 14.73
CA SER A 88 2.88 -0.43 13.43
C SER A 88 3.88 -1.39 12.75
N LEU A 89 4.68 -2.11 13.53
CA LEU A 89 5.69 -3.05 13.01
C LEU A 89 5.03 -4.07 12.06
N LEU A 90 5.44 -4.04 10.80
CA LEU A 90 4.98 -4.93 9.74
C LEU A 90 5.92 -6.12 9.55
N GLY A 91 7.21 -5.93 9.84
CA GLY A 91 8.23 -6.95 9.70
C GLY A 91 9.63 -6.39 9.87
N TYR A 92 10.61 -7.07 9.29
CA TYR A 92 12.01 -6.67 9.34
C TYR A 92 12.62 -6.65 7.95
N LEU A 93 13.55 -5.74 7.72
CA LEU A 93 14.40 -5.71 6.55
C LEU A 93 15.47 -6.81 6.63
N ALA A 94 16.19 -7.05 5.53
CA ALA A 94 17.26 -8.04 5.46
C ALA A 94 18.43 -7.77 6.44
N ASP A 95 18.63 -6.51 6.83
CA ASP A 95 19.65 -6.10 7.80
C ASP A 95 19.17 -6.15 9.27
N GLY A 96 17.92 -6.60 9.51
CA GLY A 96 17.32 -6.71 10.83
C GLY A 96 16.67 -5.44 11.37
N ARG A 97 16.68 -4.32 10.64
CA ARG A 97 15.91 -3.12 11.02
C ARG A 97 14.40 -3.39 10.90
N GLY A 98 13.63 -2.86 11.85
CA GLY A 98 12.16 -2.94 11.80
C GLY A 98 11.59 -2.12 10.65
N ALA A 99 10.60 -2.67 9.97
CA ALA A 99 9.80 -1.99 8.95
C ALA A 99 8.40 -1.74 9.48
N TYR A 100 7.95 -0.50 9.35
CA TYR A 100 6.69 0.01 9.86
C TYR A 100 5.86 0.56 8.70
N ILE A 101 4.64 1.00 8.98
CA ILE A 101 3.73 1.46 7.93
C ILE A 101 4.19 2.77 7.26
N VAL A 102 5.09 3.54 7.88
CA VAL A 102 5.74 4.72 7.28
C VAL A 102 7.26 4.58 7.30
N THR A 103 7.84 4.27 8.46
CA THR A 103 9.28 4.12 8.65
C THR A 103 9.81 2.87 7.92
N ASN A 104 10.80 3.07 7.06
CA ASN A 104 11.40 2.03 6.19
C ASN A 104 10.38 1.35 5.24
N TRP A 105 9.30 2.06 4.89
CA TRP A 105 8.24 1.51 4.03
C TRP A 105 8.76 1.10 2.65
N ASN A 106 9.53 1.94 1.97
CA ASN A 106 9.96 1.68 0.58
C ASN A 106 10.84 0.43 0.49
N GLU A 107 11.81 0.29 1.40
CA GLU A 107 12.69 -0.88 1.45
C GLU A 107 11.89 -2.16 1.74
N TRP A 108 10.91 -2.08 2.64
CA TRP A 108 10.04 -3.21 2.96
C TRP A 108 9.11 -3.56 1.80
N ALA A 109 8.47 -2.57 1.18
CA ALA A 109 7.60 -2.75 0.02
C ALA A 109 8.35 -3.40 -1.15
N HIS A 110 9.55 -2.89 -1.43
CA HIS A 110 10.42 -3.46 -2.46
C HIS A 110 10.82 -4.90 -2.13
N PHE A 111 11.17 -5.20 -0.87
CA PHE A 111 11.51 -6.55 -0.42
C PHE A 111 10.34 -7.52 -0.59
N ILE A 112 9.14 -7.17 -0.12
CA ILE A 112 7.94 -8.00 -0.20
C ILE A 112 7.55 -8.24 -1.66
N MET A 113 7.53 -7.19 -2.49
CA MET A 113 7.17 -7.33 -3.90
C MET A 113 8.19 -8.15 -4.67
N SER A 114 9.50 -7.93 -4.42
CA SER A 114 10.56 -8.73 -5.04
C SER A 114 10.43 -10.20 -4.69
N ALA A 115 10.16 -10.54 -3.43
CA ALA A 115 9.95 -11.91 -3.01
C ALA A 115 8.70 -12.53 -3.67
N LYS A 116 7.58 -11.78 -3.75
CA LYS A 116 6.36 -12.20 -4.46
C LYS A 116 6.67 -12.53 -5.91
N LEU A 117 7.29 -11.62 -6.64
CA LEU A 117 7.53 -11.77 -8.08
C LEU A 117 8.56 -12.85 -8.40
N LYS A 118 9.63 -12.95 -7.61
CA LYS A 118 10.58 -14.07 -7.71
C LYS A 118 9.91 -15.43 -7.54
N SER A 119 8.87 -15.53 -6.71
CA SER A 119 8.09 -16.76 -6.58
C SER A 119 7.18 -17.06 -7.78
N LEU A 120 6.91 -16.06 -8.61
CA LEU A 120 6.11 -16.15 -9.83
C LEU A 120 6.94 -16.32 -11.11
N GLU A 121 8.25 -16.04 -11.07
CA GLU A 121 9.15 -16.31 -12.18
C GLU A 121 9.03 -17.77 -12.66
N GLY A 122 8.92 -17.95 -13.97
CA GLY A 122 8.70 -19.23 -14.62
C GLY A 122 7.28 -19.80 -14.47
N ARG A 123 6.35 -19.10 -13.81
CA ARG A 123 4.94 -19.52 -13.66
C ARG A 123 4.02 -18.75 -14.61
N LYS A 124 2.86 -19.34 -14.90
CA LYS A 124 1.80 -18.69 -15.68
C LYS A 124 1.15 -17.59 -14.84
N VAL A 125 1.10 -16.39 -15.41
CA VAL A 125 0.53 -15.20 -14.79
C VAL A 125 -0.35 -14.45 -15.78
N SER A 126 -1.25 -13.63 -15.25
CA SER A 126 -1.93 -12.57 -15.98
C SER A 126 -1.41 -11.21 -15.52
N VAL A 127 -1.27 -10.29 -16.48
CA VAL A 127 -0.80 -8.93 -16.28
C VAL A 127 -1.95 -7.98 -16.55
N TYR A 128 -2.22 -7.08 -15.61
CA TYR A 128 -3.29 -6.10 -15.67
C TYR A 128 -2.72 -4.68 -15.64
N ASP A 129 -3.46 -3.74 -16.21
CA ASP A 129 -3.20 -2.31 -16.06
C ASP A 129 -3.79 -1.73 -14.76
N ASP A 130 -3.65 -0.41 -14.60
CA ASP A 130 -4.17 0.37 -13.47
C ASP A 130 -5.69 0.36 -13.37
N LYS A 131 -6.39 -0.05 -14.44
CA LYS A 131 -7.85 -0.15 -14.51
C LYS A 131 -8.34 -1.59 -14.36
N GLU A 132 -7.47 -2.51 -13.93
CA GLU A 132 -7.76 -3.94 -13.79
C GLU A 132 -8.13 -4.60 -15.14
N THR A 133 -7.71 -4.00 -16.26
CA THR A 133 -7.90 -4.59 -17.58
C THR A 133 -6.74 -5.54 -17.88
N GLU A 134 -7.05 -6.79 -18.20
CA GLU A 134 -6.02 -7.76 -18.58
C GLU A 134 -5.33 -7.33 -19.88
N LEU A 135 -4.01 -7.16 -19.82
CA LEU A 135 -3.17 -6.82 -20.96
C LEU A 135 -2.67 -8.08 -21.69
N ALA A 136 -2.31 -9.12 -20.92
CA ALA A 136 -1.84 -10.41 -21.43
C ALA A 136 -1.72 -11.47 -20.33
N SER A 137 -1.61 -12.73 -20.76
CA SER A 137 -1.20 -13.85 -19.92
C SER A 137 -0.08 -14.67 -20.57
N GLY A 138 0.76 -15.29 -19.74
CA GLY A 138 1.95 -16.04 -20.18
C GLY A 138 2.86 -16.44 -19.02
N LEU A 139 4.01 -17.04 -19.32
CA LEU A 139 5.02 -17.35 -18.31
C LEU A 139 5.82 -16.09 -17.96
N LEU A 140 5.90 -15.73 -16.68
CA LEU A 140 6.71 -14.60 -16.24
C LEU A 140 8.21 -14.91 -16.42
N LEU A 141 8.90 -14.12 -17.24
CA LEU A 141 10.33 -14.27 -17.48
C LEU A 141 11.17 -13.28 -16.68
N ASP A 142 10.75 -12.01 -16.65
CA ASP A 142 11.49 -10.93 -16.01
C ASP A 142 10.54 -9.79 -15.58
N TYR A 143 10.97 -8.96 -14.64
CA TYR A 143 10.22 -7.81 -14.14
C TYR A 143 11.12 -6.69 -13.63
N LYS A 144 10.59 -5.47 -13.59
CA LYS A 144 11.25 -4.32 -12.95
C LYS A 144 10.32 -3.59 -12.01
N LEU A 145 10.88 -3.22 -10.86
CA LEU A 145 10.23 -2.48 -9.80
C LEU A 145 10.81 -1.08 -9.70
N ASP A 146 9.95 -0.11 -9.37
CA ASP A 146 10.41 1.21 -8.94
C ASP A 146 10.84 1.20 -7.45
N GLU A 147 11.24 2.37 -6.95
CA GLU A 147 11.67 2.55 -5.56
C GLU A 147 10.53 2.28 -4.55
N ALA A 148 9.27 2.45 -4.95
CA ALA A 148 8.10 2.17 -4.12
C ALA A 148 7.68 0.69 -4.17
N GLY A 149 8.36 -0.14 -4.96
CA GLY A 149 8.01 -1.55 -5.16
C GLY A 149 6.82 -1.75 -6.11
N CYS A 150 6.47 -0.75 -6.92
CA CYS A 150 5.48 -0.90 -7.99
C CYS A 150 6.13 -1.49 -9.24
N ILE A 151 5.42 -2.40 -9.92
CA ILE A 151 5.87 -3.00 -11.17
C ILE A 151 5.61 -2.02 -12.30
N TYR A 152 6.65 -1.61 -13.01
CA TYR A 152 6.49 -0.73 -14.19
C TYR A 152 6.82 -1.42 -15.51
N GLU A 153 7.44 -2.59 -15.45
CA GLU A 153 7.81 -3.38 -16.62
C GLU A 153 7.80 -4.87 -16.27
N CYS A 154 7.28 -5.70 -17.18
CA CYS A 154 7.41 -7.15 -17.10
C CYS A 154 7.51 -7.79 -18.48
N THR A 155 8.20 -8.92 -18.56
CA THR A 155 8.34 -9.71 -19.77
C THR A 155 7.68 -11.07 -19.59
N LEU A 156 6.81 -11.43 -20.55
CA LEU A 156 6.12 -12.72 -20.57
C LEU A 156 6.52 -13.54 -21.80
N ILE A 157 6.60 -14.86 -21.65
CA ILE A 157 6.52 -15.80 -22.77
C ILE A 157 5.04 -16.11 -23.01
N THR A 158 4.51 -15.61 -24.11
CA THR A 158 3.11 -15.80 -24.53
C THR A 158 3.01 -16.82 -25.66
N SER A 159 1.79 -17.17 -26.09
CA SER A 159 1.56 -17.99 -27.29
C SER A 159 2.12 -17.38 -28.58
N PHE A 160 2.38 -16.07 -28.58
CA PHE A 160 2.96 -15.33 -29.71
C PHE A 160 4.46 -15.05 -29.53
N GLY A 161 5.11 -15.70 -28.56
CA GLY A 161 6.51 -15.48 -28.22
C GLY A 161 6.69 -14.51 -27.05
N GLU A 162 7.93 -14.01 -26.89
CA GLU A 162 8.32 -13.09 -25.83
C GLU A 162 7.75 -11.68 -26.06
N ARG A 163 7.11 -11.12 -25.02
CA ARG A 163 6.54 -9.78 -25.06
C ARG A 163 6.83 -9.03 -23.75
N THR A 164 7.27 -7.78 -23.88
CA THR A 164 7.46 -6.87 -22.75
C THR A 164 6.33 -5.85 -22.67
N PHE A 165 5.78 -5.68 -21.47
CA PHE A 165 4.74 -4.71 -21.14
C PHE A 165 5.33 -3.63 -20.25
N ARG A 166 4.95 -2.37 -20.49
CA ARG A 166 5.43 -1.20 -19.74
C ARG A 166 4.24 -0.31 -19.39
N ASN A 167 4.06 0.00 -18.12
CA ASN A 167 3.06 0.95 -17.62
C ASN A 167 3.54 1.53 -16.28
N GLN A 168 2.92 2.58 -15.74
CA GLN A 168 3.30 3.12 -14.43
C GLN A 168 2.97 2.16 -13.29
N HIS A 169 1.87 1.42 -13.41
CA HIS A 169 1.43 0.45 -12.40
C HIS A 169 0.89 -0.80 -13.11
N LEU A 170 1.74 -1.81 -13.26
CA LEU A 170 1.33 -3.14 -13.68
C LEU A 170 0.97 -3.97 -12.45
N HIS A 171 -0.06 -4.78 -12.59
CA HIS A 171 -0.43 -5.78 -11.58
C HIS A 171 -0.26 -7.17 -12.16
N ILE A 172 0.35 -8.08 -11.40
CA ILE A 172 0.66 -9.45 -11.83
C ILE A 172 0.05 -10.43 -10.82
N GLU A 173 -0.75 -11.36 -11.34
CA GLU A 173 -1.36 -12.43 -10.56
C GLU A 173 -1.03 -13.81 -11.14
N SER A 174 -0.83 -14.78 -10.26
CA SER A 174 -0.71 -16.19 -10.66
C SER A 174 -2.05 -16.68 -11.20
N THR A 175 -2.03 -17.44 -12.29
CA THR A 175 -3.24 -18.10 -12.79
C THR A 175 -3.10 -19.62 -12.71
N ASN A 176 -4.21 -20.29 -12.38
CA ASN A 176 -4.28 -21.76 -12.40
C ASN A 176 -4.88 -22.28 -13.71
N GLU A 177 -5.30 -21.39 -14.60
CA GLU A 177 -6.01 -21.75 -15.83
C GLU A 177 -4.99 -22.04 -16.94
N TRP A 178 -5.14 -23.20 -17.60
CA TRP A 178 -4.36 -23.59 -18.77
C TRP A 178 -5.09 -23.26 -20.05
#